data_AF-A0A521TJP8-F1
#
_entry.id   AF-A0A521TJP8-F1
#
_cell.length_a   1.000
_cell.length_b   1.000
_cell.length_c   1.000
_cell.angle_alpha   90.00
_cell.angle_beta   90.00
_cell.angle_gamma   90.00
#
_symmetry.space_group_name_H-M   'P 1'
#
loop_
_entity.id
_entity.type
_entity.pdbx_description
1 polymer ?
#
loop_
_entity_poly.entity_id
_entity_poly.type
_entity_poly.pdbx_seq_one_letter_code
_entity_poly.pdbx_strand_id
1 'polypeptide(L)'
;MFYCFGQNNPGGFFEGAQVLIVEALDPAEAEALAEQAGVYFDGVASGRDCECCGDRWYRDADGFPTLEEAIASIPEERTADESGPLYRVIRRPIE
;
A
#
# COMPACT_ATOMS: atom_id res chain seq x y z
N MET A 1 10.21 5.74 -10.19
CA MET A 1 9.75 6.41 -8.96
C MET A 1 9.21 5.36 -8.01
N PHE A 2 8.91 5.72 -6.77
CA PHE A 2 8.35 4.83 -5.77
C PHE A 2 7.00 5.40 -5.33
N TYR A 3 5.97 4.57 -5.33
CA TYR A 3 4.62 4.95 -4.95
C TYR A 3 4.21 4.21 -3.69
N CYS A 4 3.72 4.94 -2.70
CA CYS A 4 3.35 4.39 -1.40
C CYS A 4 1.83 4.24 -1.29
N PHE A 5 1.35 3.01 -1.11
CA PHE A 5 -0.03 2.73 -0.76
C PHE A 5 -0.13 2.39 0.72
N GLY A 6 -1.02 3.07 1.44
CA GLY A 6 -1.27 2.83 2.85
C GLY A 6 -2.43 1.89 3.08
N GLN A 7 -2.23 0.91 3.97
CA GLN A 7 -3.32 0.11 4.50
C GLN A 7 -4.02 0.86 5.64
N ASN A 8 -5.34 0.81 5.64
CA ASN A 8 -6.24 1.11 6.75
C ASN A 8 -6.38 -0.14 7.64
N ASN A 9 -6.98 0.00 8.82
CA ASN A 9 -7.21 -1.09 9.77
C ASN A 9 -8.71 -1.35 10.03
N PRO A 10 -9.54 -1.60 8.99
CA PRO A 10 -10.95 -1.95 9.21
C PRO A 10 -11.04 -3.19 10.11
N GLY A 11 -11.85 -3.10 11.17
CA GLY A 11 -11.95 -4.15 12.19
C GLY A 11 -10.81 -4.18 13.22
N GLY A 12 -9.88 -3.22 13.19
CA GLY A 12 -8.83 -3.06 14.21
C GLY A 12 -7.60 -3.95 14.03
N PHE A 13 -7.42 -4.56 12.86
CA PHE A 13 -6.25 -5.38 12.53
C PHE A 13 -5.73 -5.00 11.14
N PHE A 14 -4.46 -5.32 10.83
CA PHE A 14 -3.88 -5.21 9.50
C PHE A 14 -3.79 -6.59 8.83
N GLU A 15 -3.66 -6.60 7.51
CA GLU A 15 -3.45 -7.80 6.71
C GLU A 15 -2.06 -7.70 6.04
N GLY A 16 -1.05 -8.28 6.69
CA GLY A 16 0.32 -8.23 6.18
C GLY A 16 0.97 -6.86 6.42
N ALA A 17 1.59 -6.33 5.37
CA ALA A 17 2.30 -5.05 5.46
C ALA A 17 1.34 -3.87 5.52
N GLN A 18 1.61 -2.93 6.42
CA GLN A 18 0.80 -1.71 6.55
C GLN A 18 1.04 -0.72 5.40
N VAL A 19 2.21 -0.76 4.76
CA VAL A 19 2.56 0.09 3.60
C VAL A 19 3.08 -0.77 2.46
N LEU A 20 2.59 -0.55 1.25
CA LEU A 20 3.16 -1.11 0.03
C LEU A 20 3.93 -0.01 -0.71
N ILE A 21 5.22 -0.24 -0.98
CA ILE A 21 6.06 0.67 -1.77
C ILE A 21 6.30 0.02 -3.13
N VAL A 22 5.83 0.65 -4.20
CA VAL A 22 5.87 0.10 -5.55
C VAL A 22 6.79 0.94 -6.43
N GLU A 23 7.83 0.32 -6.99
CA GLU A 23 8.65 0.93 -8.02
C GLU A 23 7.92 0.90 -9.36
N ALA A 24 7.65 2.06 -9.95
CA ALA A 24 6.97 2.21 -11.23
C ALA A 24 7.34 3.53 -11.94
N LEU A 25 6.98 3.62 -13.21
CA LEU A 25 7.13 4.80 -14.08
C LEU A 25 6.08 5.86 -13.76
N ASP A 26 4.83 5.44 -13.60
CA ASP A 26 3.66 6.30 -13.36
C ASP A 26 2.70 5.68 -12.31
N PRO A 27 1.73 6.45 -11.78
CA PRO A 27 0.82 5.94 -10.76
C PRO A 27 -0.07 4.78 -11.25
N ALA A 28 -0.38 4.72 -12.55
CA ALA A 28 -1.24 3.67 -13.10
C ALA A 28 -0.50 2.33 -13.17
N GLU A 29 0.78 2.33 -13.55
CA GLU A 29 1.63 1.14 -13.47
C GLU A 29 1.81 0.70 -12.00
N ALA A 30 1.96 1.64 -11.07
CA ALA A 30 2.08 1.32 -9.65
C ALA A 30 0.83 0.62 -9.10
N GLU A 31 -0.35 1.12 -9.45
CA GLU A 31 -1.63 0.51 -9.07
C GLU A 31 -1.75 -0.91 -9.63
N ALA A 32 -1.47 -1.09 -10.93
CA ALA A 32 -1.53 -2.41 -11.56
C ALA A 32 -0.57 -3.42 -10.93
N LEU A 33 0.65 -3.00 -10.57
CA LEU A 33 1.63 -3.84 -9.87
C LEU A 33 1.20 -4.15 -8.44
N ALA A 34 0.55 -3.21 -7.74
CA ALA A 34 -0.02 -3.45 -6.42
C ALA A 34 -1.13 -4.51 -6.47
N GLU A 35 -2.05 -4.40 -7.44
CA GLU A 35 -3.12 -5.37 -7.64
C GLU A 35 -2.59 -6.77 -7.96
N GLN A 36 -1.58 -6.87 -8.84
CA GLN A 36 -0.88 -8.13 -9.12
C GLN A 36 -0.21 -8.73 -7.87
N ALA A 37 0.21 -7.90 -6.92
CA ALA A 37 0.82 -8.32 -5.67
C ALA A 37 -0.20 -8.70 -4.58
N GLY A 38 -1.51 -8.64 -4.89
CA GLY A 38 -2.61 -9.05 -4.01
C GLY A 38 -3.30 -7.90 -3.26
N VAL A 39 -2.95 -6.64 -3.56
CA VAL A 39 -3.71 -5.47 -3.09
C VAL A 39 -5.00 -5.33 -3.88
N TYR A 40 -6.00 -4.67 -3.31
CA TYR A 40 -7.20 -4.26 -4.02
C TYR A 40 -7.60 -2.87 -3.53
N PHE A 41 -8.25 -2.12 -4.40
CA PHE A 41 -8.80 -0.80 -4.09
C PHE A 41 -10.33 -0.85 -4.17
N ASP A 42 -10.98 0.17 -3.61
CA ASP A 42 -12.45 0.29 -3.55
C ASP A 42 -13.12 -0.96 -2.96
N GLY A 43 -12.58 -1.45 -1.85
CA GLY A 43 -13.08 -2.62 -1.13
C GLY A 43 -14.52 -2.47 -0.64
N VAL A 44 -14.94 -1.27 -0.21
CA VAL A 44 -16.33 -0.98 0.18
C VAL A 44 -17.25 -1.12 -1.03
N ALA A 45 -16.90 -0.49 -2.15
CA ALA A 45 -17.71 -0.53 -3.36
C ALA A 45 -17.80 -1.95 -3.95
N SER A 46 -16.75 -2.76 -3.79
CA SER A 46 -16.71 -4.16 -4.23
C SER A 46 -17.27 -5.16 -3.20
N GLY A 47 -17.74 -4.68 -2.03
CA GLY A 47 -18.31 -5.51 -0.97
C GLY A 47 -17.30 -6.38 -0.20
N ARG A 48 -16.01 -6.04 -0.29
CA ARG A 48 -14.90 -6.70 0.44
C ARG A 48 -14.67 -6.10 1.82
N ASP A 49 -14.84 -4.78 1.96
CA ASP A 49 -14.59 -4.05 3.20
C ASP A 49 -15.87 -3.56 3.86
N CYS A 50 -15.81 -3.28 5.17
CA CYS A 50 -16.95 -2.70 5.89
C CYS A 50 -17.24 -1.29 5.39
N GLU A 51 -18.47 -1.04 4.95
CA GLU A 51 -18.98 0.32 4.68
C GLU A 51 -18.74 1.28 5.86
N CYS A 52 -18.75 0.75 7.08
CA CYS A 52 -18.54 1.50 8.31
C CYS A 52 -17.08 1.90 8.57
N CYS A 53 -16.12 1.08 8.14
CA CYS A 53 -14.70 1.27 8.43
C CYS A 53 -13.94 1.90 7.27
N GLY A 54 -14.48 1.80 6.05
CA GLY A 54 -13.81 2.25 4.83
C GLY A 54 -12.92 1.16 4.23
N ASP A 55 -12.30 1.51 3.10
CA ASP A 55 -11.43 0.62 2.34
C ASP A 55 -10.19 0.21 3.15
N ARG A 56 -9.75 -1.02 2.95
CA ARG A 56 -8.52 -1.59 3.49
C ARG A 56 -7.28 -0.93 2.92
N TRP A 57 -7.27 -0.58 1.64
CA TRP A 57 -6.14 0.08 0.99
C TRP A 57 -6.60 1.39 0.38
N TYR A 58 -5.85 2.45 0.66
CA TYR A 58 -6.06 3.75 0.01
C TYR A 58 -5.44 3.73 -1.38
N ARG A 59 -6.24 4.13 -2.37
CA ARG A 59 -5.83 4.25 -3.79
C ARG A 59 -4.89 5.43 -4.03
N ASP A 60 -5.00 6.47 -3.21
CA ASP A 60 -4.12 7.63 -3.29
C ASP A 60 -2.68 7.21 -2.91
N ALA A 61 -1.76 7.38 -3.84
CA ALA A 61 -0.35 7.08 -3.66
C ALA A 61 0.53 8.31 -3.78
N ASP A 62 1.33 8.54 -2.74
CA ASP A 62 2.40 9.53 -2.79
C ASP A 62 3.57 9.00 -3.62
N GLY A 63 4.08 9.82 -4.53
CA GLY A 63 5.21 9.49 -5.40
C GLY A 63 6.53 10.10 -4.92
N PHE A 64 7.57 9.27 -4.85
CA PHE A 64 8.92 9.63 -4.40
C PHE A 64 9.97 9.27 -5.45
N PRO A 65 11.05 10.05 -5.59
CA PRO A 65 12.11 9.76 -6.55
C PRO A 65 12.97 8.56 -6.13
N THR A 66 13.13 8.29 -4.83
CA THR A 66 13.98 7.22 -4.29
C THR A 66 13.24 6.35 -3.27
N LEU A 67 13.71 5.11 -3.08
CA LEU A 67 13.17 4.21 -2.06
C LEU A 67 13.43 4.75 -0.64
N GLU A 68 14.56 5.41 -0.44
CA GLU A 68 14.91 6.01 0.85
C GLU A 68 13.91 7.08 1.24
N GLU A 69 13.55 7.98 0.31
CA GLU A 69 12.53 9.00 0.54
C GLU A 69 11.14 8.40 0.75
N ALA A 70 10.81 7.33 0.02
CA ALA A 70 9.55 6.59 0.22
C ALA A 70 9.45 5.90 1.58
N ILE A 71 10.56 5.40 2.12
CA ILE A 71 10.60 4.83 3.47
C ILE A 71 10.53 5.94 4.53
N ALA A 72 11.24 7.05 4.30
CA ALA A 72 11.26 8.19 5.20
C ALA A 72 9.92 8.94 5.29
N SER A 73 9.02 8.76 4.32
CA SER A 73 7.67 9.34 4.36
C SER A 73 6.66 8.52 5.18
N ILE A 74 7.01 7.31 5.60
CA ILE A 74 6.14 6.48 6.44
C ILE A 74 6.01 7.14 7.83
N PRO A 75 4.79 7.44 8.30
CA PRO A 75 4.59 8.06 9.61
C PRO A 75 5.16 7.21 10.75
N GLU A 76 5.81 7.85 11.73
CA GLU A 76 6.49 7.17 12.84
C GLU A 76 5.55 6.36 13.73
N GLU A 77 4.24 6.69 13.75
CA GLU A 77 3.22 5.94 14.47
C GLU A 77 2.95 4.55 13.86
N ARG A 78 3.33 4.33 12.59
CA ARG A 78 3.20 3.02 11.96
C ARG A 78 4.41 2.17 12.32
N THR A 79 4.15 0.99 12.86
CA THR A 79 5.17 0.03 13.28
C THR A 79 4.79 -1.37 12.82
N ALA A 80 5.78 -2.23 12.64
CA ALA A 80 5.50 -3.65 12.37
C ALA A 80 4.76 -4.27 13.57
N ASP A 81 3.84 -5.18 13.29
CA ASP A 81 3.06 -5.88 14.31
C ASP A 81 2.94 -7.38 13.97
N GLU A 82 2.06 -8.11 14.68
CA GLU A 82 1.86 -9.54 14.47
C GLU A 82 1.32 -9.90 13.08
N SER A 83 0.69 -8.95 12.39
CA SER A 83 0.15 -9.08 11.04
C SER A 83 1.25 -9.10 9.99
N GLY A 84 2.40 -8.48 10.26
CA GLY A 84 3.50 -8.45 9.30
C GLY A 84 4.50 -7.29 9.45
N PRO A 85 5.41 -7.14 8.47
CA PRO A 85 6.37 -6.04 8.47
C PRO A 85 5.66 -4.70 8.28
N LEU A 86 6.31 -3.59 8.68
CA LEU A 86 5.78 -2.25 8.47
C LEU A 86 5.49 -1.98 6.98
N TYR A 87 6.45 -2.31 6.11
CA TYR A 87 6.32 -2.12 4.67
C TYR A 87 6.80 -3.34 3.88
N ARG A 88 6.30 -3.44 2.65
CA ARG A 88 6.79 -4.37 1.62
C ARG A 88 7.12 -3.59 0.34
N VAL A 89 8.24 -3.92 -0.29
CA VAL A 89 8.68 -3.29 -1.55
C VAL A 89 8.36 -4.21 -2.73
N ILE A 90 7.71 -3.67 -3.75
CA ILE A 90 7.50 -4.30 -5.07
C ILE A 90 8.42 -3.60 -6.06
N ARG A 91 9.28 -4.38 -6.71
CA ARG A 91 10.23 -3.89 -7.71
C ARG A 91 9.63 -4.03 -9.10
N ARG A 92 9.78 -3.01 -9.95
CA ARG A 92 9.44 -3.09 -11.36
C ARG A 92 10.28 -4.22 -12.00
N PRO A 93 9.69 -5.15 -12.76
CA PRO A 93 10.46 -6.15 -13.49
C PRO A 93 11.45 -5.47 -14.44
N ILE A 94 12.67 -5.99 -14.51
CA ILE A 94 13.63 -5.58 -15.54
C ILE A 94 13.25 -6.36 -16.81
N GLU A 95 12.94 -5.63 -17.88
CA GLU A 95 12.68 -6.17 -19.22
C GLU A 95 13.95 -6.75 -19.87
#